data_AF-A0A0S7Z4Y8-F1
#
_entry.id   AF-A0A0S7Z4Y8-F1
#
_cell.length_a   1.000
_cell.length_b   1.000
_cell.length_c   1.000
_cell.angle_alpha   90.00
_cell.angle_beta   90.00
_cell.angle_gamma   90.00
#
_symmetry.space_group_name_H-M   'P 1'
#
loop_
_entity.id
_entity.type
_entity.pdbx_description
1 polymer ?
#
loop_
_entity_poly.entity_id
_entity_poly.type
_entity_poly.pdbx_seq_one_letter_code
_entity_poly.pdbx_strand_id
1 'polypeptide(L)'
;MRSRERVLQSLEKVYRAAFSEAEEAGDGARMTELDMNYQRDQLQLEVMLDIRELLTPGEGDTADKTISLLEKAQNIRQLTKLR
;
A
#
# COMPACT_ATOMS: atom_id res chain seq x y z
N MET A 1 -4.67 6.08 -9.12
CA MET A 1 -3.48 5.96 -8.23
C MET A 1 -2.24 5.74 -9.08
N ARG A 2 -1.06 6.21 -8.67
CA ARG A 2 0.20 5.85 -9.37
C ARG A 2 0.45 4.34 -9.21
N SER A 3 0.92 3.67 -10.25
CA SER A 3 1.35 2.26 -10.16
C SER A 3 2.64 2.15 -9.34
N ARG A 4 2.88 1.00 -8.71
CA ARG A 4 4.12 0.68 -7.98
C ARG A 4 5.34 0.99 -8.85
N GLU A 5 5.32 0.48 -10.08
CA GLU A 5 6.37 0.68 -11.07
C GLU A 5 6.68 2.17 -11.31
N ARG A 6 5.65 3.00 -11.49
CA ARG A 6 5.83 4.44 -11.71
C ARG A 6 6.46 5.14 -10.50
N VAL A 7 6.13 4.71 -9.28
CA VAL A 7 6.73 5.26 -8.05
C VAL A 7 8.20 4.85 -7.95
N LEU A 8 8.52 3.58 -8.20
CA LEU A 8 9.90 3.08 -8.20
C LEU A 8 10.78 3.77 -9.25
N GLN A 9 10.29 3.91 -10.49
CA GLN A 9 11.01 4.65 -11.54
C GLN A 9 11.29 6.11 -11.15
N SER A 10 10.34 6.75 -10.46
CA SER A 10 10.52 8.12 -10.00
C SER A 10 11.57 8.20 -8.90
N LEU A 11 11.56 7.26 -7.95
CA LEU A 11 12.53 7.16 -6.86
C LEU A 11 13.94 6.90 -7.41
N GLU A 12 14.09 5.93 -8.31
CA GLU A 12 15.36 5.60 -8.95
C GLU A 12 15.94 6.79 -9.71
N LYS A 13 15.10 7.51 -10.46
CA LYS A 13 15.54 8.70 -11.20
C LYS A 13 16.12 9.77 -10.28
N VAL A 14 15.48 10.04 -9.15
CA VAL A 14 15.93 11.05 -8.19
C VAL A 14 17.23 10.61 -7.52
N TYR A 15 17.30 9.36 -7.09
CA TYR A 15 18.51 8.80 -6.49
C TYR A 15 19.71 8.86 -7.44
N ARG A 16 19.55 8.38 -8.69
CA ARG A 16 20.64 8.39 -9.68
C ARG A 16 21.16 9.80 -9.96
N ALA A 17 20.26 10.78 -10.11
CA ALA A 17 20.67 12.16 -10.35
C ALA A 17 21.50 12.72 -9.18
N ALA A 18 21.05 12.52 -7.95
CA ALA A 18 21.76 12.99 -6.75
C ALA A 18 23.08 12.24 -6.52
N PHE A 19 23.13 10.95 -6.85
CA PHE A 19 24.33 10.12 -6.72
C PHE A 19 25.39 10.53 -7.74
N SER A 20 25.01 10.75 -9.01
CA SER A 20 25.94 11.25 -10.03
C SER A 20 26.50 12.63 -9.66
N GLU A 21 25.69 13.53 -9.11
CA GLU A 21 26.17 14.82 -8.61
C GLU A 21 27.20 14.65 -7.47
N ALA A 22 26.95 13.73 -6.53
CA ALA A 22 27.88 13.45 -5.43
C ALA A 22 29.18 12.78 -5.92
N GLU A 23 29.08 11.90 -6.92
CA GLU A 23 30.21 11.23 -7.56
C GLU A 23 31.11 12.23 -8.29
N GLU A 24 30.52 13.14 -9.07
CA GLU A 24 31.25 14.22 -9.76
C GLU A 24 31.96 15.16 -8.76
N ALA A 25 31.37 15.37 -7.58
CA ALA A 25 31.96 16.15 -6.50
C ALA A 25 33.02 15.39 -5.67
N GLY A 26 33.17 14.07 -5.88
CA GLY A 26 34.03 13.21 -5.06
C GLY A 26 33.57 13.04 -3.61
N ASP A 27 32.28 13.28 -3.33
CA ASP A 27 31.71 13.26 -1.99
C ASP A 27 31.22 11.86 -1.60
N GLY A 28 32.16 11.00 -1.19
CA GLY A 28 31.86 9.62 -0.80
C GLY A 28 30.96 9.48 0.43
N ALA A 29 30.96 10.47 1.33
CA ALA A 29 30.09 10.46 2.50
C ALA A 29 28.63 10.64 2.07
N ARG A 30 28.37 11.60 1.18
CA ARG A 30 27.05 11.82 0.59
C ARG A 30 26.58 10.64 -0.24
N MET A 31 27.46 10.00 -1.02
CA MET A 31 27.12 8.77 -1.76
C MET A 31 26.61 7.67 -0.83
N THR A 32 27.33 7.43 0.28
CA THR A 32 26.95 6.41 1.27
C THR A 32 25.60 6.74 1.93
N GLU A 33 25.37 8.01 2.27
CA GLU A 33 24.10 8.47 2.82
C GLU A 33 22.94 8.28 1.82
N LEU A 34 23.15 8.62 0.54
CA LEU A 34 22.16 8.44 -0.52
C LEU A 34 21.79 6.96 -0.71
N ASP A 35 22.76 6.05 -0.65
CA ASP A 35 22.51 4.60 -0.74
C ASP A 35 21.65 4.09 0.41
N MET A 36 21.98 4.48 1.64
CA MET A 36 21.22 4.08 2.83
C MET A 36 19.80 4.65 2.80
N ASN A 37 19.64 5.91 2.38
CA ASN A 37 18.34 6.56 2.25
C ASN A 37 17.51 5.87 1.16
N TYR A 38 18.09 5.56 0.00
CA TYR A 38 17.39 4.87 -1.09
C TYR A 38 16.86 3.50 -0.65
N GLN A 39 17.66 2.71 0.07
CA GLN A 39 17.23 1.42 0.62
C GLN A 39 16.08 1.56 1.62
N ARG A 40 16.18 2.54 2.54
CA ARG A 40 15.12 2.83 3.50
C ARG A 40 13.82 3.24 2.80
N ASP A 41 13.91 4.09 1.79
CA ASP A 41 12.75 4.60 1.06
C ASP A 41 12.07 3.47 0.25
N GLN A 42 12.83 2.52 -0.28
CA GLN A 42 12.29 1.29 -0.88
C GLN A 42 11.51 0.46 0.13
N LEU A 43 12.09 0.18 1.31
CA LEU A 43 11.42 -0.58 2.38
C LEU A 43 10.13 0.12 2.83
N GLN A 44 10.17 1.45 2.98
CA GLN A 44 9.00 2.22 3.35
C GLN A 44 7.90 2.11 2.28
N LEU A 45 8.25 2.13 1.00
CA LEU A 45 7.28 1.93 -0.09
C LEU A 45 6.66 0.54 -0.02
N GLU A 46 7.42 -0.50 0.27
CA GLU A 46 6.90 -1.87 0.45
C GLU A 46 5.85 -1.93 1.56
N VAL A 47 6.18 -1.42 2.74
CA VAL A 47 5.24 -1.37 3.87
C VAL A 47 3.97 -0.57 3.52
N MET A 48 4.11 0.56 2.80
CA MET A 48 2.95 1.34 2.36
C MET A 48 2.07 0.59 1.36
N LEU A 49 2.66 -0.24 0.50
CA LEU A 49 1.93 -1.08 -0.44
C LEU A 49 1.19 -2.20 0.30
N ASP A 50 1.83 -2.84 1.28
CA ASP A 50 1.19 -3.84 2.13
C ASP A 50 0.00 -3.25 2.89
N ILE A 51 0.16 -2.07 3.49
CA ILE A 51 -0.95 -1.35 4.16
C ILE A 51 -2.07 -1.04 3.17
N ARG A 52 -1.73 -0.57 1.96
CA ARG A 52 -2.74 -0.30 0.92
C ARG A 52 -3.51 -1.57 0.55
N GLU A 53 -2.83 -2.69 0.43
CA GLU A 53 -3.45 -3.99 0.15
C GLU A 53 -4.42 -4.37 1.27
N LEU A 54 -4.02 -4.24 2.53
CA LEU A 54 -4.88 -4.49 3.70
C LEU A 54 -6.11 -3.57 3.76
N LEU A 55 -5.98 -2.33 3.27
CA LEU A 55 -7.09 -1.36 3.24
C LEU A 55 -7.97 -1.49 2.00
N THR A 56 -7.55 -2.24 0.99
CA THR A 56 -8.37 -2.48 -0.20
C THR A 56 -9.36 -3.59 0.15
N PRO A 57 -10.68 -3.33 0.13
CA PRO A 57 -11.67 -4.35 0.46
C PRO A 57 -11.50 -5.53 -0.49
N GLY A 58 -11.30 -6.73 0.05
CA GLY A 58 -11.30 -7.94 -0.77
C GLY A 58 -12.64 -8.09 -1.49
N GLU A 59 -12.63 -8.57 -2.73
CA GLU A 59 -13.82 -8.73 -3.58
C GLU A 59 -14.93 -9.60 -2.95
N GLY A 60 -14.66 -10.30 -1.84
CA GLY A 60 -15.62 -11.09 -1.08
C GLY A 60 -16.37 -10.37 0.06
N ASP A 61 -15.99 -9.15 0.45
CA ASP A 61 -16.47 -8.55 1.71
C ASP A 61 -17.82 -7.78 1.58
N THR A 62 -18.39 -7.72 0.38
CA THR A 62 -19.68 -7.06 0.09
C THR A 62 -20.84 -8.04 -0.11
N ALA A 63 -20.58 -9.27 -0.58
CA ALA A 63 -21.61 -10.27 -0.83
C ALA A 63 -22.15 -10.88 0.47
N ASP A 64 -21.26 -11.18 1.42
CA ASP A 64 -21.60 -11.95 2.63
C ASP A 64 -22.39 -11.15 3.68
N LYS A 65 -22.13 -9.84 3.78
CA LYS A 65 -22.82 -8.95 4.74
C LYS A 65 -24.29 -8.73 4.38
N THR A 66 -24.62 -8.71 3.09
CA THR A 66 -26.00 -8.44 2.63
C THR A 66 -26.90 -9.66 2.85
N ILE A 67 -26.39 -10.86 2.58
CA ILE A 67 -27.08 -12.12 2.83
C ILE A 67 -27.33 -12.30 4.33
N SER A 68 -26.31 -12.02 5.17
CA SER A 68 -26.43 -12.10 6.63
C SER A 68 -27.49 -11.15 7.22
N LEU A 69 -27.65 -9.94 6.68
CA LEU A 69 -28.67 -8.99 7.14
C LEU A 69 -30.09 -9.43 6.73
N LEU A 70 -30.24 -10.00 5.53
CA LEU A 70 -31.53 -10.49 5.04
C LEU A 70 -32.00 -11.72 5.84
N GLU A 71 -31.09 -12.65 6.15
CA GLU A 71 -31.37 -13.82 6.99
C GLU A 71 -31.76 -13.40 8.42
N LYS A 72 -31.05 -12.43 9.00
CA LYS A 72 -31.40 -11.88 10.33
C LYS A 72 -32.80 -11.25 10.33
N ALA A 73 -33.16 -10.51 9.29
CA ALA A 73 -34.50 -9.93 9.17
C ALA A 73 -35.59 -11.00 8.99
N GLN A 74 -35.31 -12.07 8.24
CA GLN A 74 -36.23 -13.21 8.09
C GLN A 74 -36.45 -13.95 9.41
N ASN A 75 -35.40 -14.19 10.19
CA ASN A 75 -35.49 -14.86 11.48
C ASN A 75 -36.34 -14.06 12.48
N ILE A 76 -36.16 -12.73 12.53
CA ILE A 76 -37.01 -11.85 13.35
C ILE A 76 -38.48 -11.93 12.91
N ARG A 77 -38.76 -11.93 11.60
CA ARG A 77 -40.12 -12.05 11.08
C ARG A 77 -40.77 -13.39 11.43
N GLN A 78 -40.02 -14.49 11.39
CA GLN A 78 -40.52 -15.83 11.75
C GLN A 78 -40.84 -15.92 13.25
N LEU A 79 -39.96 -15.39 14.11
CA LEU A 79 -40.19 -15.29 15.55
C LEU A 79 -41.46 -14.50 15.89
N THR A 80 -41.74 -13.40 15.17
CA THR A 80 -42.94 -12.60 15.41
C THR A 80 -44.23 -13.24 14.89
N LYS A 81 -44.15 -14.15 13.90
CA LYS A 81 -45.31 -14.90 13.38
C LYS A 81 -45.72 -16.11 14.22
N LEU A 82 -44.85 -16.56 15.13
CA LEU A 82 -45.09 -17.70 16.02
C LEU A 82 -45.76 -17.30 17.36
N ARG A 83 -46.30 -16.08 17.45
CA ARG A 83 -47.12 -15.62 18.57
C ARG A 83 -48.58 -15.49 18.17
#